data_AF-A0A6B0T4Z5-F1
#
_entry.id   AF-A0A6B0T4Z5-F1
#
_cell.length_a   1.000
_cell.length_b   1.000
_cell.length_c   1.000
_cell.angle_alpha   90.00
_cell.angle_beta   90.00
_cell.angle_gamma   90.00
#
_symmetry.space_group_name_H-M   'P 1'
#
loop_
_entity.id
_entity.type
_entity.pdbx_description
1 polymer ?
#
loop_
_entity_poly.entity_id
_entity_poly.type
_entity_poly.pdbx_seq_one_letter_code
_entity_poly.pdbx_strand_id
1 'polypeptide(L)'
;MTDQAVETETEAPPETPGEGSSSENTLGVLSRVFGRFAADPTLLAPFVVVGFVIALIDELRRRDPLPARSTAGPPGEFEISVDLFPVPSGIQQTSRTLGGLIDLQPRLLVYGIGLELLGIVAVSLAGYLTIARVLDADLSATGAGTYLLYAFLTVGWTWPFVSLQVDFTGGALLLGIPLLVLWFYVTVRLFVVPAALVDGDGVLAAVRRSNRAIRGFGWTTVGVVVVLGLAVWASGLLPVGGTVVSFGVGASLHAVTVGVVYDLRTTSA
;
A
#
# COMPACT_ATOMS: atom_id res chain seq x y z
N MET A 1 -35.48 -0.12 72.32
CA MET A 1 -34.04 0.02 72.01
C MET A 1 -33.83 -0.79 70.75
N THR A 2 -33.88 -0.12 69.61
CA THR A 2 -33.85 -0.74 68.28
C THR A 2 -32.53 -0.30 67.65
N ASP A 3 -31.62 -1.23 67.49
CA ASP A 3 -30.28 -1.04 66.97
C ASP A 3 -30.38 -1.04 65.44
N GLN A 4 -30.21 0.13 64.81
CA GLN A 4 -30.13 0.23 63.35
C GLN A 4 -28.65 0.19 62.96
N ALA A 5 -28.25 -0.94 62.38
CA ALA A 5 -26.98 -1.09 61.70
C ALA A 5 -26.96 -0.18 60.46
N VAL A 6 -26.06 0.80 60.47
CA VAL A 6 -25.75 1.68 59.33
C VAL A 6 -24.86 0.88 58.38
N GLU A 7 -25.44 0.37 57.30
CA GLU A 7 -24.68 -0.16 56.17
C GLU A 7 -23.89 0.98 55.52
N THR A 8 -22.57 0.91 55.64
CA THR A 8 -21.67 1.86 55.01
C THR A 8 -21.47 1.42 53.57
N GLU A 9 -22.25 2.01 52.67
CA GLU A 9 -22.16 1.84 51.22
C GLU A 9 -20.74 2.26 50.78
N THR A 10 -19.91 1.26 50.47
CA THR A 10 -18.55 1.48 49.99
C THR A 10 -18.63 1.95 48.55
N GLU A 11 -18.61 3.27 48.38
CA GLU A 11 -18.54 3.95 47.10
C GLU A 11 -17.29 3.49 46.35
N ALA A 12 -17.51 2.77 45.24
CA ALA A 12 -16.45 2.31 44.36
C ALA A 12 -15.68 3.52 43.79
N PRO A 13 -14.34 3.44 43.68
CA PRO A 13 -13.55 4.55 43.18
C PRO A 13 -13.96 4.88 41.72
N PRO A 14 -13.95 6.16 41.33
CA PRO A 14 -14.32 6.58 40.00
C PRO A 14 -13.37 5.95 38.97
N GLU A 15 -13.94 5.19 38.04
CA GLU A 15 -13.22 4.69 36.87
C GLU A 15 -12.57 5.88 36.16
N THR A 16 -11.23 5.89 36.15
CA THR A 16 -10.44 6.87 35.40
C THR A 16 -10.76 6.74 33.91
N PRO A 17 -11.34 7.77 33.26
CA PRO A 17 -11.55 7.76 31.83
C PRO A 17 -10.25 8.22 31.16
N GLY A 18 -9.51 7.34 30.48
CA GLY A 18 -8.28 7.83 29.83
C GLY A 18 -7.39 6.94 28.98
N GLU A 19 -7.57 5.61 28.89
CA GLU A 19 -6.58 4.76 28.17
C GLU A 19 -7.10 4.10 26.87
N GLY A 20 -8.36 4.36 26.49
CA GLY A 20 -8.98 3.70 25.34
C GLY A 20 -8.74 4.31 23.94
N SER A 21 -8.07 5.47 23.80
CA SER A 21 -8.11 6.25 22.54
C SER A 21 -6.80 6.36 21.75
N SER A 22 -5.66 6.01 22.36
CA SER A 22 -4.34 6.20 21.74
C SER A 22 -3.93 5.04 20.81
N SER A 23 -4.50 3.85 20.99
CA SER A 23 -4.24 2.68 20.12
C SER A 23 -4.96 2.74 18.77
N GLU A 24 -6.09 3.45 18.69
CA GLU A 24 -6.98 3.45 17.51
C GLU A 24 -6.80 4.66 16.59
N ASN A 25 -5.96 5.62 16.97
CA ASN A 25 -5.69 6.80 16.15
C ASN A 25 -4.50 6.58 15.20
N THR A 26 -4.36 7.45 14.19
CA THR A 26 -3.30 7.38 13.16
C THR A 26 -1.90 7.28 13.77
N LEU A 27 -1.64 8.02 14.85
CA LEU A 27 -0.34 8.02 15.52
C LEU A 27 -0.05 6.69 16.23
N GLY A 28 -1.06 6.08 16.86
CA GLY A 28 -0.95 4.76 17.47
C GLY A 28 -0.59 3.68 16.46
N VAL A 29 -1.24 3.70 15.29
CA VAL A 29 -0.92 2.78 14.18
C VAL A 29 0.51 3.00 13.68
N LEU A 30 0.89 4.25 13.39
CA LEU A 30 2.24 4.57 12.92
C LEU A 30 3.31 4.18 13.94
N SER A 31 3.08 4.44 15.23
CA SER A 31 4.00 4.06 16.31
C SER A 31 4.23 2.54 16.33
N ARG A 32 3.19 1.73 16.15
CA ARG A 32 3.31 0.26 16.06
C ARG A 32 4.07 -0.18 14.82
N VAL A 33 3.83 0.46 13.67
CA VAL A 33 4.58 0.19 12.43
C VAL A 33 6.06 0.47 12.65
N PHE A 34 6.43 1.64 13.18
CA PHE A 34 7.82 1.97 13.48
C PHE A 34 8.43 1.08 14.56
N GLY A 35 7.68 0.72 15.59
CA GLY A 35 8.08 -0.25 16.61
C GLY A 35 8.40 -1.61 16.00
N ARG A 36 7.61 -2.08 15.02
CA ARG A 36 7.87 -3.34 14.32
C ARG A 36 9.16 -3.26 13.49
N PHE A 37 9.42 -2.16 12.80
CA PHE A 37 10.71 -1.96 12.09
C PHE A 37 11.91 -1.89 13.02
N ALA A 38 11.77 -1.23 14.17
CA ALA A 38 12.84 -1.15 15.16
C ALA A 38 13.17 -2.53 15.76
N ALA A 39 12.15 -3.37 15.96
CA ALA A 39 12.31 -4.72 16.45
C ALA A 39 12.86 -5.69 15.39
N ASP A 40 12.41 -5.55 14.14
CA ASP A 40 12.85 -6.39 13.02
C ASP A 40 13.18 -5.54 11.78
N PRO A 41 14.43 -5.06 11.65
CA PRO A 41 14.86 -4.29 10.49
C PRO A 41 14.95 -5.15 9.23
N THR A 42 14.91 -6.48 9.33
CA THR A 42 15.02 -7.37 8.18
C THR A 42 13.76 -7.34 7.29
N LEU A 43 12.66 -6.79 7.80
CA LEU A 43 11.44 -6.48 7.03
C LEU A 43 11.68 -5.53 5.83
N LEU A 44 12.78 -4.78 5.84
CA LEU A 44 13.19 -3.94 4.72
C LEU A 44 13.81 -4.75 3.57
N ALA A 45 14.43 -5.89 3.87
CA ALA A 45 15.29 -6.60 2.93
C ALA A 45 14.57 -7.00 1.62
N PRO A 46 13.34 -7.56 1.62
CA PRO A 46 12.65 -7.92 0.39
C PRO A 46 12.46 -6.73 -0.55
N PHE A 47 12.06 -5.58 -0.03
CA PHE A 47 11.81 -4.39 -0.84
C PHE A 47 13.07 -3.62 -1.22
N VAL A 48 14.14 -3.70 -0.42
CA VAL A 48 15.46 -3.19 -0.84
C VAL A 48 15.95 -3.95 -2.07
N VAL A 49 15.84 -5.28 -2.07
CA VAL A 49 16.16 -6.12 -3.25
C VAL A 49 15.30 -5.72 -4.44
N VAL A 50 13.99 -5.53 -4.25
CA VAL A 50 13.10 -5.05 -5.30
C VAL A 50 13.53 -3.67 -5.80
N GLY A 51 13.90 -2.75 -4.92
CA GLY A 51 14.40 -1.42 -5.30
C GLY A 51 15.57 -1.50 -6.27
N PHE A 52 16.52 -2.43 -6.05
CA PHE A 52 17.61 -2.69 -6.99
C PHE A 52 17.13 -3.32 -8.30
N VAL A 53 16.18 -4.26 -8.27
CA VAL A 53 15.58 -4.85 -9.47
C VAL A 53 14.90 -3.78 -10.31
N ILE A 54 14.09 -2.91 -9.71
CA ILE A 54 13.41 -1.81 -10.41
C ILE A 54 14.41 -0.80 -10.94
N ALA A 55 15.45 -0.43 -10.17
CA ALA A 55 16.51 0.45 -10.65
C ALA A 55 17.24 -0.14 -11.87
N LEU A 56 17.45 -1.46 -11.89
CA LEU A 56 18.00 -2.16 -13.06
C LEU A 56 17.03 -2.14 -14.25
N ILE A 57 15.73 -2.36 -14.02
CA ILE A 57 14.70 -2.25 -15.07
C ILE A 57 14.67 -0.83 -15.65
N ASP A 58 14.71 0.21 -14.81
CA ASP A 58 14.78 1.61 -15.21
C ASP A 58 16.03 1.88 -16.06
N GLU A 59 17.19 1.36 -15.65
CA GLU A 59 18.42 1.47 -16.44
C GLU A 59 18.31 0.79 -17.81
N LEU A 60 17.75 -0.41 -17.85
CA LEU A 60 17.51 -1.13 -19.10
C LEU A 60 16.54 -0.39 -20.00
N ARG A 61 15.47 0.21 -19.44
CA ARG A 61 14.50 1.04 -20.18
C ARG A 61 15.15 2.29 -20.77
N ARG A 62 16.08 2.94 -20.06
CA ARG A 62 16.82 4.12 -20.55
C ARG A 62 17.73 3.82 -21.74
N ARG A 63 18.18 2.57 -21.87
CA ARG A 63 19.08 2.13 -22.95
C ARG A 63 18.35 1.44 -24.11
N ASP A 64 17.05 1.18 -23.97
CA ASP A 64 16.25 0.43 -24.94
C ASP A 64 15.67 1.39 -26.02
N PRO A 65 15.61 0.99 -27.31
CA PRO A 65 14.90 1.73 -28.36
C PRO A 65 13.41 1.98 -28.09
N LEU A 66 12.78 1.28 -27.15
CA LEU A 66 11.38 1.49 -26.78
C LEU A 66 11.16 2.85 -26.09
N PRO A 67 10.22 3.69 -26.58
CA PRO A 67 9.95 4.99 -25.97
C PRO A 67 9.47 4.83 -24.53
N ALA A 68 10.29 5.28 -23.59
CA ALA A 68 9.95 5.40 -22.19
C ALA A 68 9.70 6.89 -21.87
N ARG A 69 8.64 7.18 -21.09
CA ARG A 69 8.42 8.50 -20.52
C ARG A 69 9.16 8.57 -19.18
N SER A 70 9.83 9.70 -18.94
CA SER A 70 10.28 10.05 -17.60
C SER A 70 9.06 10.41 -16.76
N THR A 71 8.90 9.77 -15.61
CA THR A 71 7.86 10.13 -14.63
C THR A 71 8.28 11.37 -13.82
N ALA A 72 9.57 11.75 -13.86
CA ALA A 72 10.02 13.04 -13.35
C ALA A 72 9.65 14.13 -14.36
N GLY A 73 8.73 15.02 -13.98
CA GLY A 73 8.34 16.19 -14.76
C GLY A 73 9.52 17.14 -15.03
N PRO A 74 9.37 18.09 -15.97
CA PRO A 74 10.37 19.12 -16.21
C PRO A 74 10.69 19.88 -14.91
N PRO A 75 11.95 20.29 -14.68
CA PRO A 75 12.28 21.12 -13.52
C PRO A 75 11.47 22.42 -13.55
N GLY A 76 10.53 22.57 -12.60
CA GLY A 76 9.67 23.75 -12.47
C GLY A 76 8.17 23.49 -12.60
N GLU A 77 7.75 22.32 -13.07
CA GLU A 77 6.32 21.94 -13.14
C GLU A 77 5.96 20.95 -12.02
N PHE A 78 4.98 21.34 -11.19
CA PHE A 78 4.47 20.52 -10.09
C PHE A 78 3.32 19.65 -10.62
N GLU A 79 3.64 18.48 -11.17
CA GLU A 79 2.63 17.47 -11.53
C GLU A 79 2.38 16.57 -10.31
N ILE A 80 1.19 16.68 -9.71
CA ILE A 80 0.77 15.80 -8.62
C ILE A 80 0.13 14.56 -9.25
N SER A 81 0.92 13.52 -9.51
CA SER A 81 0.41 12.18 -9.81
C SER A 81 0.10 11.46 -8.50
N VAL A 82 -1.15 11.04 -8.31
CA VAL A 82 -1.57 10.24 -7.15
C VAL A 82 -1.64 8.78 -7.58
N ASP A 83 -0.53 8.08 -7.43
CA ASP A 83 -0.44 6.64 -7.68
C ASP A 83 -0.77 5.86 -6.39
N LEU A 84 -2.06 5.62 -6.14
CA LEU A 84 -2.51 4.81 -5.01
C LEU A 84 -2.76 3.38 -5.51
N PHE A 85 -1.78 2.51 -5.34
CA PHE A 85 -1.97 1.09 -5.59
C PHE A 85 -2.45 0.39 -4.30
N PRO A 86 -3.48 -0.48 -4.37
CA PRO A 86 -3.91 -1.30 -3.23
C PRO A 86 -2.90 -2.40 -2.85
N VAL A 87 -1.73 -2.42 -3.51
CA VAL A 87 -0.61 -3.32 -3.24
C VAL A 87 0.62 -2.45 -2.91
N PRO A 88 1.48 -2.88 -1.97
CA PRO A 88 2.74 -2.19 -1.69
C PRO A 88 3.54 -1.90 -2.96
N SER A 89 3.85 -0.63 -3.21
CA SER A 89 4.58 -0.17 -4.39
C SER A 89 5.41 1.06 -4.05
N GLY A 90 6.38 1.36 -4.90
CA GLY A 90 7.24 2.55 -4.82
C GLY A 90 7.22 3.32 -6.14
N ILE A 91 7.96 4.42 -6.20
CA ILE A 91 8.01 5.30 -7.36
C ILE A 91 8.97 4.74 -8.41
N GLN A 92 8.47 4.61 -9.65
CA GLN A 92 9.29 4.31 -10.82
C GLN A 92 9.67 5.61 -11.54
N GLN A 93 10.93 5.70 -11.99
CA GLN A 93 11.38 6.88 -12.74
C GLN A 93 10.97 6.84 -14.21
N THR A 94 10.57 5.67 -14.70
CA THR A 94 10.14 5.48 -16.09
C THR A 94 8.77 4.80 -16.16
N SER A 95 7.97 5.20 -17.15
CA SER A 95 6.72 4.52 -17.51
C SER A 95 6.64 4.31 -19.03
N ARG A 96 5.92 3.27 -19.47
CA ARG A 96 5.65 3.00 -20.88
C ARG A 96 4.16 3.11 -21.17
N THR A 97 3.81 3.80 -22.24
CA THR A 97 2.42 3.90 -22.69
C THR A 97 2.05 2.68 -23.53
N LEU A 98 0.80 2.22 -23.42
CA LEU A 98 0.27 1.12 -24.24
C LEU A 98 0.37 1.40 -25.75
N GLY A 99 0.20 2.66 -26.15
CA GLY A 99 0.38 3.06 -27.55
C GLY A 99 1.80 2.81 -28.07
N GLY A 100 2.80 2.81 -27.18
CA GLY A 100 4.19 2.46 -27.50
C GLY A 100 4.46 0.96 -27.51
N LEU A 101 3.45 0.09 -27.32
CA LEU A 101 3.53 -1.38 -27.44
C LEU A 101 2.80 -1.91 -28.69
N ILE A 102 1.98 -1.08 -29.33
CA ILE A 102 1.25 -1.41 -30.56
C ILE A 102 2.24 -1.32 -31.74
N ASP A 103 2.14 -2.26 -32.69
CA ASP A 103 3.00 -2.37 -33.89
C ASP A 103 4.49 -2.66 -33.65
N LEU A 104 4.83 -3.22 -32.48
CA LEU A 104 6.19 -3.62 -32.16
C LEU A 104 6.59 -4.98 -32.72
N GLN A 105 7.87 -5.11 -33.07
CA GLN A 105 8.46 -6.39 -33.41
C GLN A 105 8.22 -7.38 -32.25
N PRO A 106 7.79 -8.63 -32.50
CA PRO A 106 7.43 -9.59 -31.45
C PRO A 106 8.52 -9.78 -30.39
N ARG A 107 9.79 -9.72 -30.81
CA ARG A 107 10.94 -9.80 -29.89
C ARG A 107 10.97 -8.64 -28.89
N LEU A 108 10.73 -7.41 -29.35
CA LEU A 108 10.70 -6.22 -28.50
C LEU A 108 9.42 -6.18 -27.64
N LEU A 109 8.30 -6.69 -28.16
CA LEU A 109 7.08 -6.87 -27.40
C LEU A 109 7.28 -7.82 -26.21
N VAL A 110 7.85 -9.01 -26.45
CA VAL A 110 8.16 -9.98 -25.39
C VAL A 110 9.16 -9.41 -24.38
N TYR A 111 10.18 -8.68 -24.84
CA TYR A 111 11.11 -8.00 -23.96
C TYR A 111 10.42 -6.96 -23.07
N GLY A 112 9.60 -6.09 -23.65
CA GLY A 112 8.86 -5.06 -22.92
C GLY A 112 7.91 -5.65 -21.89
N ILE A 113 7.07 -6.61 -22.30
CA ILE A 113 6.15 -7.32 -21.40
C ILE A 113 6.94 -8.05 -20.30
N GLY A 114 8.07 -8.68 -20.64
CA GLY A 114 8.92 -9.38 -19.68
C GLY A 114 9.43 -8.48 -18.56
N LEU A 115 9.86 -7.25 -18.89
CA LEU A 115 10.29 -6.28 -17.89
C LEU A 115 9.15 -5.80 -16.98
N GLU A 116 7.96 -5.53 -17.54
CA GLU A 116 6.78 -5.15 -16.73
C GLU A 116 6.37 -6.28 -15.78
N LEU A 117 6.25 -7.51 -16.30
CA LEU A 117 5.90 -8.68 -15.50
C LEU A 117 6.95 -8.94 -14.41
N LEU A 118 8.23 -8.78 -14.72
CA LEU A 118 9.30 -8.94 -13.73
C LEU A 118 9.15 -7.95 -12.57
N GLY A 119 8.86 -6.68 -12.86
CA GLY A 119 8.60 -5.67 -11.85
C GLY A 119 7.41 -6.03 -10.95
N ILE A 120 6.26 -6.38 -11.57
CA ILE A 120 5.05 -6.77 -10.84
C ILE A 120 5.30 -7.99 -9.95
N VAL A 121 5.95 -9.04 -10.48
CA VAL A 121 6.26 -10.26 -9.73
C VAL A 121 7.22 -9.97 -8.58
N ALA A 122 8.27 -9.19 -8.81
CA ALA A 122 9.26 -8.86 -7.78
C ALA A 122 8.60 -8.10 -6.61
N VAL A 123 7.84 -7.05 -6.91
CA VAL A 123 7.12 -6.24 -5.91
C VAL A 123 6.09 -7.09 -5.16
N SER A 124 5.32 -7.91 -5.86
CA SER A 124 4.28 -8.75 -5.26
C SER A 124 4.87 -9.81 -4.33
N LEU A 125 5.97 -10.45 -4.72
CA LEU A 125 6.66 -11.41 -3.86
C LEU A 125 7.25 -10.75 -2.62
N ALA A 126 7.84 -9.55 -2.75
CA ALA A 126 8.34 -8.81 -1.60
C ALA A 126 7.20 -8.40 -0.65
N GLY A 127 6.05 -7.97 -1.19
CA GLY A 127 4.83 -7.70 -0.41
C GLY A 127 4.35 -8.94 0.34
N TYR A 128 4.19 -10.07 -0.36
CA TYR A 128 3.80 -11.35 0.23
C TYR A 128 4.74 -11.77 1.37
N LEU A 129 6.05 -11.77 1.12
CA LEU A 129 7.07 -12.16 2.11
C LEU A 129 7.11 -11.24 3.32
N THR A 130 6.95 -9.93 3.12
CA THR A 130 7.00 -8.94 4.21
C THR A 130 5.76 -9.06 5.07
N ILE A 131 4.57 -9.14 4.46
CA ILE A 131 3.31 -9.28 5.18
C ILE A 131 3.29 -10.62 5.93
N ALA A 132 3.75 -11.71 5.32
CA ALA A 132 3.81 -13.02 5.98
C ALA A 132 4.69 -12.98 7.23
N ARG A 133 5.84 -12.29 7.18
CA ARG A 133 6.69 -12.09 8.36
C ARG A 133 6.08 -11.17 9.41
N VAL A 134 5.26 -10.20 9.01
CA VAL A 134 4.57 -9.32 9.96
C VAL A 134 3.48 -10.08 10.71
N LEU A 135 2.78 -10.97 10.01
CA LEU A 135 1.70 -11.80 10.55
C LEU A 135 2.17 -13.12 11.16
N ASP A 136 3.48 -13.41 11.12
CA ASP A 136 4.06 -14.72 11.47
C ASP A 136 3.32 -15.90 10.77
N ALA A 137 2.92 -15.68 9.51
CA ALA A 137 2.16 -16.63 8.72
C ALA A 137 3.07 -17.60 7.93
N ASP A 138 2.59 -18.83 7.74
CA ASP A 138 3.29 -19.85 6.96
C ASP A 138 3.33 -19.50 5.46
N LEU A 139 4.52 -19.61 4.87
CA LEU A 139 4.70 -19.41 3.43
C LEU A 139 4.14 -20.62 2.67
N SER A 140 3.17 -20.38 1.79
CA SER A 140 2.58 -21.42 0.94
C SER A 140 2.59 -21.00 -0.53
N ALA A 141 2.85 -21.95 -1.42
CA ALA A 141 2.84 -21.69 -2.86
C ALA A 141 1.45 -21.25 -3.35
N THR A 142 0.39 -21.84 -2.79
CA THR A 142 -1.00 -21.47 -3.07
C THR A 142 -1.31 -20.05 -2.60
N GLY A 143 -0.86 -19.66 -1.40
CA GLY A 143 -1.00 -18.30 -0.89
C GLY A 143 -0.26 -17.29 -1.76
N ALA A 144 0.99 -17.57 -2.11
CA ALA A 144 1.79 -16.73 -3.02
C ALA A 144 1.11 -16.59 -4.41
N GLY A 145 0.62 -17.68 -4.98
CA GLY A 145 -0.10 -17.65 -6.26
C GLY A 145 -1.40 -16.83 -6.21
N THR A 146 -2.16 -16.94 -5.12
CA THR A 146 -3.38 -16.14 -4.91
C THR A 146 -3.07 -14.66 -4.75
N TYR A 147 -2.00 -14.35 -4.00
CA TYR A 147 -1.51 -12.98 -3.82
C TYR A 147 -1.04 -12.37 -5.15
N LEU A 148 -0.27 -13.12 -5.94
CA LEU A 148 0.20 -12.70 -7.26
C LEU A 148 -0.97 -12.44 -8.23
N LEU A 149 -1.97 -13.31 -8.24
CA LEU A 149 -3.18 -13.11 -9.04
C LEU A 149 -3.90 -11.83 -8.63
N TYR A 150 -4.08 -11.59 -7.33
CA TYR A 150 -4.68 -10.36 -6.83
C TYR A 150 -3.86 -9.12 -7.22
N ALA A 151 -2.54 -9.17 -7.10
CA ALA A 151 -1.66 -8.07 -7.50
C ALA A 151 -1.76 -7.79 -9.01
N PHE A 152 -1.80 -8.82 -9.84
CA PHE A 152 -1.98 -8.66 -11.29
C PHE A 152 -3.34 -8.04 -11.64
N LEU A 153 -4.41 -8.51 -11.01
CA LEU A 153 -5.76 -7.98 -11.23
C LEU A 153 -5.89 -6.52 -10.78
N THR A 154 -5.26 -6.16 -9.66
CA THR A 154 -5.29 -4.79 -9.14
C THR A 154 -4.47 -3.83 -10.00
N VAL A 155 -3.29 -4.24 -10.47
CA VAL A 155 -2.50 -3.46 -11.44
C VAL A 155 -3.30 -3.26 -12.73
N GLY A 156 -3.89 -4.32 -13.28
CA GLY A 156 -4.71 -4.22 -14.49
C GLY A 156 -5.94 -3.33 -14.33
N TRP A 157 -6.59 -3.39 -13.16
CA TRP A 157 -7.77 -2.57 -12.85
C TRP A 157 -7.44 -1.09 -12.61
N THR A 158 -6.29 -0.80 -12.01
CA THR A 158 -5.85 0.58 -11.71
C THR A 158 -5.18 1.25 -12.90
N TRP A 159 -4.66 0.47 -13.87
CA TRP A 159 -3.97 0.97 -15.05
C TRP A 159 -4.71 2.09 -15.81
N PRO A 160 -6.03 2.00 -16.10
CA PRO A 160 -6.75 3.07 -16.80
C PRO A 160 -6.73 4.39 -16.03
N PHE A 161 -6.74 4.33 -14.69
CA PHE A 161 -6.76 5.50 -13.82
C PHE A 161 -5.40 6.20 -13.73
N VAL A 162 -4.30 5.43 -13.78
CA VAL A 162 -2.94 5.97 -13.85
C VAL A 162 -2.70 6.69 -15.18
N SER A 163 -3.34 6.23 -16.27
CA SER A 163 -3.28 6.89 -17.58
C SER A 163 -4.26 8.04 -17.78
N LEU A 164 -5.23 8.19 -16.87
CA LEU A 164 -6.17 9.31 -16.87
C LEU A 164 -5.47 10.54 -16.30
N GLN A 165 -4.81 11.29 -17.17
CA GLN A 165 -4.45 12.67 -16.89
C GLN A 165 -5.77 13.43 -16.73
N VAL A 166 -6.27 13.52 -15.51
CA VAL A 166 -7.47 14.31 -15.22
C VAL A 166 -7.04 15.77 -15.32
N ASP A 167 -7.23 16.35 -16.49
CA ASP A 167 -7.12 17.80 -16.66
C ASP A 167 -8.17 18.45 -15.74
N PHE A 168 -7.69 19.10 -14.67
CA PHE A 168 -8.54 19.80 -13.71
C PHE A 168 -9.13 21.11 -14.28
N THR A 169 -9.12 21.27 -15.60
CA THR A 169 -9.63 22.43 -16.34
C THR A 169 -11.01 22.13 -16.95
N GLY A 170 -12.00 22.98 -16.62
CA GLY A 170 -13.34 22.93 -17.21
C GLY A 170 -14.26 21.82 -16.67
N GLY A 171 -15.13 21.28 -17.55
CA GLY A 171 -16.18 20.32 -17.18
C GLY A 171 -15.67 18.94 -16.71
N ALA A 172 -14.39 18.63 -16.95
CA ALA A 172 -13.74 17.41 -16.46
C ALA A 172 -13.62 17.39 -14.92
N LEU A 173 -13.58 18.55 -14.26
CA LEU A 173 -13.50 18.65 -12.80
C LEU A 173 -14.70 18.03 -12.09
N LEU A 174 -15.90 18.23 -12.65
CA LEU A 174 -17.16 17.76 -12.06
C LEU A 174 -17.30 16.24 -12.06
N LEU A 175 -16.67 15.56 -13.03
CA LEU A 175 -16.62 14.09 -13.10
C LEU A 175 -15.37 13.52 -12.43
N GLY A 176 -14.26 14.25 -12.47
CA GLY A 176 -12.98 13.84 -11.89
C GLY A 176 -13.04 13.70 -10.36
N ILE A 177 -13.65 14.67 -9.65
CA ILE A 177 -13.73 14.62 -8.19
C ILE A 177 -14.55 13.42 -7.69
N PRO A 178 -15.79 13.16 -8.15
CA PRO A 178 -16.53 11.98 -7.72
C PRO A 178 -15.82 10.66 -8.04
N LEU A 179 -15.16 10.57 -9.20
CA LEU A 179 -14.41 9.38 -9.58
C LEU A 179 -13.19 9.16 -8.66
N LEU A 180 -12.47 10.23 -8.32
CA LEU A 180 -11.37 10.20 -7.37
C LEU A 180 -11.84 9.78 -5.97
N VAL A 181 -12.95 10.35 -5.49
CA VAL A 181 -13.54 9.98 -4.19
C VAL A 181 -13.95 8.50 -4.18
N LEU A 182 -14.59 8.02 -5.24
CA LEU A 182 -14.98 6.61 -5.38
C LEU A 182 -13.75 5.70 -5.38
N TRP A 183 -12.74 6.05 -6.15
CA TRP A 183 -11.49 5.28 -6.24
C TRP A 183 -10.74 5.24 -4.90
N PHE A 184 -10.65 6.39 -4.22
CA PHE A 184 -10.03 6.48 -2.89
C PHE A 184 -10.81 5.65 -1.87
N TYR A 185 -12.15 5.75 -1.88
CA TYR A 185 -13.03 4.94 -1.04
C TYR A 185 -12.82 3.44 -1.26
N VAL A 186 -12.76 2.99 -2.52
CA VAL A 186 -12.51 1.57 -2.85
C VAL A 186 -11.13 1.14 -2.38
N THR A 187 -10.09 1.95 -2.59
CA THR A 187 -8.72 1.62 -2.18
C THR A 187 -8.62 1.46 -0.66
N VAL A 188 -9.21 2.37 0.11
CA VAL A 188 -9.27 2.27 1.58
C VAL A 188 -10.00 1.01 2.02
N ARG A 189 -11.09 0.63 1.33
CA ARG A 189 -11.83 -0.61 1.63
C ARG A 189 -11.07 -1.88 1.29
N LEU A 190 -10.13 -1.81 0.33
CA LEU A 190 -9.29 -2.93 -0.08
C LEU A 190 -7.94 -2.97 0.63
N PHE A 191 -7.64 -1.99 1.48
CA PHE A 191 -6.32 -1.78 2.09
C PHE A 191 -5.76 -3.03 2.79
N VAL A 192 -6.58 -3.79 3.51
CA VAL A 192 -6.12 -4.99 4.24
C VAL A 192 -6.36 -6.30 3.49
N VAL A 193 -6.83 -6.26 2.24
CA VAL A 193 -6.97 -7.46 1.41
C VAL A 193 -5.65 -8.22 1.24
N PRO A 194 -4.50 -7.57 0.99
CA PRO A 194 -3.24 -8.29 0.86
C PRO A 194 -2.87 -9.10 2.12
N ALA A 195 -3.16 -8.57 3.32
CA ALA A 195 -2.93 -9.29 4.58
C ALA A 195 -3.87 -10.48 4.75
N ALA A 196 -5.16 -10.30 4.48
CA ALA A 196 -6.13 -11.39 4.53
C ALA A 196 -5.78 -12.54 3.56
N LEU A 197 -5.27 -12.22 2.36
CA LEU A 197 -4.78 -13.22 1.41
C LEU A 197 -3.55 -13.99 1.93
N VAL A 198 -2.64 -13.30 2.60
CA VAL A 198 -1.46 -13.92 3.23
C VAL A 198 -1.86 -14.83 4.38
N ASP A 199 -2.89 -14.43 5.14
CA ASP A 199 -3.52 -15.21 6.21
C ASP A 199 -4.34 -16.42 5.69
N GLY A 200 -4.30 -16.69 4.38
CA GLY A 200 -4.87 -17.89 3.76
C GLY A 200 -6.30 -17.73 3.24
N ASP A 201 -6.89 -16.53 3.28
CA ASP A 201 -8.20 -16.32 2.68
C ASP A 201 -8.17 -16.40 1.15
N GLY A 202 -9.25 -16.94 0.56
CA GLY A 202 -9.52 -16.74 -0.86
C GLY A 202 -9.88 -15.27 -1.18
N VAL A 203 -9.69 -14.84 -2.44
CA VAL A 203 -9.87 -13.44 -2.88
C VAL A 203 -11.19 -12.82 -2.43
N LEU A 204 -12.33 -13.50 -2.63
CA LEU A 204 -13.63 -12.98 -2.23
C LEU A 204 -13.81 -12.90 -0.71
N ALA A 205 -13.26 -13.86 0.02
CA ALA A 205 -13.30 -13.86 1.48
C ALA A 205 -12.43 -12.72 2.04
N ALA A 206 -11.23 -12.52 1.47
CA ALA A 206 -10.32 -11.44 1.81
C ALA A 206 -10.95 -10.06 1.59
N VAL A 207 -11.63 -9.84 0.44
CA VAL A 207 -12.35 -8.57 0.16
C VAL A 207 -13.47 -8.33 1.18
N ARG A 208 -14.27 -9.36 1.49
CA ARG A 208 -15.35 -9.25 2.50
C ARG A 208 -14.79 -8.98 3.90
N ARG A 209 -13.70 -9.65 4.27
CA ARG A 209 -13.02 -9.46 5.55
C ARG A 209 -12.42 -8.07 5.65
N SER A 210 -11.73 -7.60 4.62
CA SER A 210 -11.20 -6.24 4.54
C SER A 210 -12.28 -5.18 4.71
N ASN A 211 -13.39 -5.31 3.98
CA ASN A 211 -14.50 -4.37 4.10
C ASN A 211 -15.07 -4.34 5.53
N ARG A 212 -15.18 -5.49 6.20
CA ARG A 212 -15.63 -5.56 7.61
C ARG A 212 -14.59 -4.94 8.56
N ALA A 213 -13.32 -5.28 8.42
CA ALA A 213 -12.24 -4.77 9.28
C ALA A 213 -12.13 -3.24 9.24
N ILE A 214 -12.33 -2.64 8.07
CA ILE A 214 -12.23 -1.19 7.85
C ILE A 214 -13.53 -0.43 8.19
N ARG A 215 -14.67 -1.09 8.43
CA ARG A 215 -15.89 -0.41 8.91
C ARG A 215 -15.62 0.23 10.28
N GLY A 216 -15.88 1.53 10.39
CA GLY A 216 -15.61 2.32 11.60
C GLY A 216 -14.17 2.84 11.73
N PHE A 217 -13.21 2.28 11.00
CA PHE A 217 -11.78 2.65 11.05
C PHE A 217 -11.31 3.42 9.80
N GLY A 218 -12.25 3.83 8.95
CA GLY A 218 -11.96 4.44 7.65
C GLY A 218 -11.09 5.70 7.76
N TRP A 219 -11.41 6.62 8.67
CA TRP A 219 -10.67 7.87 8.83
C TRP A 219 -9.22 7.67 9.29
N THR A 220 -8.97 6.76 10.24
CA THR A 220 -7.61 6.40 10.64
C THR A 220 -6.85 5.79 9.46
N THR A 221 -7.47 4.86 8.74
CA THR A 221 -6.87 4.24 7.54
C THR A 221 -6.52 5.29 6.49
N VAL A 222 -7.43 6.24 6.24
CA VAL A 222 -7.19 7.38 5.34
C VAL A 222 -5.99 8.19 5.79
N GLY A 223 -5.92 8.56 7.07
CA GLY A 223 -4.80 9.33 7.61
C GLY A 223 -3.46 8.61 7.43
N VAL A 224 -3.42 7.30 7.71
CA VAL A 224 -2.22 6.48 7.52
C VAL A 224 -1.82 6.40 6.05
N VAL A 225 -2.77 6.12 5.15
CA VAL A 225 -2.53 6.04 3.70
C VAL A 225 -1.98 7.37 3.16
N VAL A 226 -2.55 8.50 3.59
CA VAL A 226 -2.08 9.84 3.20
C VAL A 226 -0.66 10.10 3.69
N VAL A 227 -0.35 9.82 4.96
CA VAL A 227 0.99 10.04 5.53
C VAL A 227 2.03 9.17 4.82
N LEU A 228 1.72 7.90 4.56
CA LEU A 228 2.60 7.00 3.83
C LEU A 228 2.79 7.42 2.38
N GLY A 229 1.71 7.80 1.70
CA GLY A 229 1.77 8.30 0.32
C GLY A 229 2.66 9.54 0.21
N LEU A 230 2.56 10.48 1.16
CA LEU A 230 3.43 11.65 1.22
C LEU A 230 4.90 11.29 1.48
N ALA A 231 5.16 10.32 2.36
CA ALA A 231 6.52 9.86 2.64
C ALA A 231 7.15 9.17 1.41
N VAL A 232 6.38 8.33 0.72
CA VAL A 232 6.78 7.69 -0.54
C VAL A 232 7.06 8.77 -1.59
N TRP A 233 6.15 9.74 -1.78
CA TRP A 233 6.32 10.85 -2.69
C TRP A 233 7.59 11.65 -2.41
N ALA A 234 7.82 12.03 -1.14
CA ALA A 234 9.01 12.76 -0.73
C ALA A 234 10.31 11.98 -1.00
N SER A 235 10.29 10.65 -0.84
CA SER A 235 11.46 9.82 -1.16
C SER A 235 11.82 9.80 -2.64
N GLY A 236 10.82 10.01 -3.52
CA GLY A 236 11.02 10.13 -4.97
C GLY A 236 11.75 11.42 -5.38
N LEU A 237 11.79 12.44 -4.51
CA LEU A 237 12.51 13.69 -4.77
C LEU A 237 14.04 13.54 -4.70
N LEU A 238 14.54 12.38 -4.23
CA LEU A 238 15.97 12.13 -4.13
C LEU A 238 16.57 11.87 -5.52
N PRO A 239 17.55 12.69 -5.97
CA PRO A 239 18.09 12.61 -7.34
C PRO A 239 18.93 11.35 -7.59
N VAL A 240 19.51 10.78 -6.53
CA VAL A 240 20.32 9.54 -6.61
C VAL A 240 19.72 8.52 -5.66
N GLY A 241 19.32 7.36 -6.20
CA GLY A 241 18.79 6.25 -5.41
C GLY A 241 17.33 6.42 -4.96
N GLY A 242 16.60 7.45 -5.43
CA GLY A 242 15.19 7.66 -5.10
C GLY A 242 14.32 6.42 -5.32
N THR A 243 14.54 5.67 -6.41
CA THR A 243 13.85 4.38 -6.66
C THR A 243 14.13 3.37 -5.55
N VAL A 244 15.41 3.15 -5.18
CA VAL A 244 15.78 2.16 -4.15
C VAL A 244 15.23 2.57 -2.79
N VAL A 245 15.28 3.85 -2.44
CA VAL A 245 14.74 4.36 -1.17
C VAL A 245 13.22 4.29 -1.15
N SER A 246 12.56 4.63 -2.26
CA SER A 246 11.10 4.61 -2.36
C SER A 246 10.54 3.19 -2.22
N PHE A 247 11.16 2.21 -2.90
CA PHE A 247 10.79 0.81 -2.70
C PHE A 247 11.22 0.31 -1.32
N GLY A 248 12.49 0.46 -0.96
CA GLY A 248 13.04 -0.08 0.28
C GLY A 248 12.39 0.45 1.55
N VAL A 249 12.04 1.74 1.60
CA VAL A 249 11.41 2.37 2.78
C VAL A 249 9.91 2.49 2.57
N GLY A 250 9.48 3.09 1.46
CA GLY A 250 8.07 3.39 1.21
C GLY A 250 7.21 2.14 1.03
N ALA A 251 7.60 1.24 0.14
CA ALA A 251 6.84 0.00 -0.09
C ALA A 251 6.89 -0.94 1.13
N SER A 252 8.02 -1.02 1.83
CA SER A 252 8.11 -1.73 3.11
C SER A 252 7.18 -1.14 4.16
N LEU A 253 7.16 0.18 4.36
CA LEU A 253 6.27 0.83 5.31
C LEU A 253 4.81 0.53 4.98
N HIS A 254 4.44 0.58 3.70
CA HIS A 254 3.10 0.21 3.25
C HIS A 254 2.78 -1.25 3.58
N ALA A 255 3.65 -2.19 3.25
CA ALA A 255 3.46 -3.62 3.53
C ALA A 255 3.31 -3.92 5.03
N VAL A 256 4.20 -3.36 5.86
CA VAL A 256 4.13 -3.53 7.32
C VAL A 256 2.88 -2.90 7.90
N THR A 257 2.49 -1.72 7.41
CA THR A 257 1.24 -1.07 7.81
C THR A 257 0.03 -1.94 7.51
N VAL A 258 -0.02 -2.56 6.33
CA VAL A 258 -1.12 -3.46 5.95
C VAL A 258 -1.21 -4.64 6.92
N GLY A 259 -0.08 -5.27 7.26
CA GLY A 259 -0.03 -6.35 8.25
C GLY A 259 -0.44 -5.91 9.66
N VAL A 260 0.09 -4.79 10.15
CA VAL A 260 -0.24 -4.24 11.47
C VAL A 260 -1.73 -3.89 11.55
N VAL A 261 -2.27 -3.13 10.60
CA VAL A 261 -3.69 -2.74 10.60
C VAL A 261 -4.59 -3.97 10.53
N TYR A 262 -4.21 -5.01 9.78
CA TYR A 262 -4.94 -6.27 9.76
C TYR A 262 -4.99 -6.93 11.14
N ASP A 263 -3.82 -7.16 11.75
CA ASP A 263 -3.70 -7.82 13.06
C ASP A 263 -4.48 -7.10 14.17
N LEU A 264 -4.42 -5.76 14.20
CA LEU A 264 -5.18 -4.97 15.19
C LEU A 264 -6.69 -5.18 15.08
N ARG A 265 -7.19 -5.45 13.88
CA ARG A 265 -8.62 -5.56 13.60
C ARG A 265 -9.13 -6.99 13.66
N THR A 266 -8.25 -7.99 13.56
CA THR A 266 -8.60 -9.39 13.78
C THR A 266 -8.50 -9.78 15.25
N THR A 267 -7.57 -9.21 16.00
CA THR A 267 -7.37 -9.54 17.43
C THR A 267 -8.36 -8.80 18.35
N SER A 268 -8.97 -7.71 17.90
CA SER A 268 -9.97 -6.93 18.66
C SER A 268 -11.43 -7.30 18.36
N ALA A 269 -11.67 -8.32 17.51
CA ALA A 269 -12.99 -8.74 17.04
C ALA A 269 -13.35 -10.14 17.53
#